data_AF-A0A498P5Q5-F1
#
_entry.id   AF-A0A498P5Q5-F1
#
_cell.length_a   1.000
_cell.length_b   1.000
_cell.length_c   1.000
_cell.angle_alpha   90.00
_cell.angle_beta   90.00
_cell.angle_gamma   90.00
#
_symmetry.space_group_name_H-M   'P 1'
#
loop_
_entity.id
_entity.type
_entity.pdbx_description
1 polymer ?
#
loop_
_entity_poly.entity_id
_entity_poly.type
_entity_poly.pdbx_seq_one_letter_code
_entity_poly.pdbx_strand_id
1 'polypeptide(L)'
;MLQLISALRHCESRGVLHRDVKPENLLISTESHDIKLLDFGCGDLLKDSAYKYFAGTLEYAPPEWFRQRPLSCRTGYGLVSGECRQLIRWCLSASASDRPSLDDIESHPWLH
;
A
#
# COMPACT_ATOMS: atom_id res chain seq x y z
N MET A 1 -2.52 -1.72 -11.21
CA MET A 1 -3.01 -1.68 -9.80
C MET A 1 -3.68 -2.99 -9.39
N LEU A 2 -4.64 -3.52 -10.16
CA LEU A 2 -5.36 -4.76 -9.84
C LEU A 2 -4.45 -5.97 -9.52
N GLN A 3 -3.38 -6.20 -10.30
CA GLN A 3 -2.44 -7.29 -10.04
C GLN A 3 -1.73 -7.16 -8.68
N LEU A 4 -1.37 -5.94 -8.27
CA LEU A 4 -0.77 -5.70 -6.96
C LEU A 4 -1.78 -5.97 -5.83
N ILE A 5 -3.03 -5.55 -6.00
CA ILE A 5 -4.08 -5.84 -5.02
C ILE A 5 -4.29 -7.35 -4.90
N SER A 6 -4.33 -8.08 -6.02
CA SER A 6 -4.41 -9.54 -6.04
C SER A 6 -3.23 -10.20 -5.30
N ALA A 7 -2.00 -9.71 -5.50
CA ALA A 7 -0.83 -10.21 -4.79
C ALA A 7 -0.92 -9.96 -3.27
N LEU A 8 -1.39 -8.79 -2.85
CA LEU A 8 -1.57 -8.46 -1.43
C LEU A 8 -2.69 -9.29 -0.78
N ARG A 9 -3.80 -9.49 -1.50
CA ARG A 9 -4.90 -10.36 -1.08
C ARG A 9 -4.42 -11.81 -0.94
N HIS A 10 -3.55 -12.28 -1.83
CA HIS A 10 -2.92 -13.58 -1.69
C HIS A 10 -2.10 -13.67 -0.40
N CYS A 11 -1.26 -12.66 -0.09
CA CYS A 11 -0.51 -12.62 1.16
C CYS A 11 -1.43 -12.65 2.39
N GLU A 12 -2.47 -11.80 2.40
CA GLU A 12 -3.46 -11.73 3.47
C GLU A 12 -4.16 -13.07 3.71
N SER A 13 -4.60 -13.74 2.63
CA SER A 13 -5.25 -15.06 2.71
C SER A 13 -4.34 -16.16 3.29
N ARG A 14 -3.02 -15.91 3.29
CA ARG A 14 -2.00 -16.79 3.86
C ARG A 14 -1.54 -16.33 5.24
N GLY A 15 -2.17 -15.29 5.80
CA GLY A 15 -1.82 -14.71 7.09
C GLY A 15 -0.49 -13.98 7.08
N VAL A 16 -0.07 -13.43 5.93
CA VAL A 16 1.21 -12.74 5.76
C VAL A 16 0.97 -11.25 5.51
N LEU A 17 1.64 -10.40 6.28
CA LEU A 17 1.73 -8.97 6.05
C LEU A 17 3.11 -8.64 5.47
N HIS A 18 3.16 -8.07 4.26
CA HIS A 18 4.43 -7.80 3.56
C HIS A 18 5.27 -6.69 4.20
N ARG A 19 4.62 -5.61 4.65
CA ARG A 19 5.20 -4.43 5.34
C ARG A 19 6.19 -3.56 4.55
N ASP A 20 6.72 -4.03 3.41
CA ASP A 20 7.62 -3.23 2.56
C ASP A 20 7.17 -3.18 1.09
N VAL A 21 5.90 -2.80 0.86
CA VAL A 21 5.35 -2.67 -0.50
C VAL A 21 5.84 -1.37 -1.13
N LYS A 22 6.65 -1.48 -2.19
CA LYS A 22 7.26 -0.37 -2.89
C LYS A 22 7.63 -0.77 -4.32
N PRO A 23 7.82 0.17 -5.26
CA PRO A 23 8.16 -0.14 -6.65
C PRO A 23 9.38 -1.06 -6.80
N GLU A 24 10.39 -0.92 -5.95
CA GLU A 24 11.62 -1.72 -5.98
C GLU A 24 11.36 -3.20 -5.66
N ASN A 25 10.28 -3.50 -4.94
CA ASN A 25 9.87 -4.86 -4.58
C ASN A 25 8.82 -5.42 -5.55
N LEU A 26 8.60 -4.80 -6.71
CA LEU A 26 7.70 -5.28 -7.76
C LEU A 26 8.52 -5.69 -8.99
N LEU A 27 8.48 -6.98 -9.32
CA LEU A 27 9.01 -7.49 -10.58
C LEU A 27 7.92 -7.44 -11.65
N ILE A 28 8.25 -6.90 -12.82
CA ILE A 28 7.36 -6.86 -13.98
C ILE A 28 7.95 -7.77 -15.06
N SER A 29 7.18 -8.78 -15.46
CA SER A 29 7.51 -9.59 -16.62
C SER A 29 7.35 -8.76 -17.90
N THR A 30 8.39 -8.64 -18.73
CA THR A 30 8.30 -7.90 -20.00
C THR A 30 7.54 -8.63 -21.09
N GLU A 31 7.30 -9.93 -20.91
CA GLU A 31 6.59 -10.77 -21.87
C GLU A 31 5.10 -10.88 -21.51
N SER A 32 4.80 -11.27 -20.27
CA SER A 32 3.41 -11.47 -19.81
C SER A 32 2.80 -10.23 -19.18
N HIS A 33 3.59 -9.21 -18.85
CA HIS A 33 3.18 -8.04 -18.07
C HIS A 33 2.62 -8.38 -16.68
N ASP A 34 2.98 -9.57 -16.16
CA ASP A 34 2.65 -9.98 -14.80
C ASP A 34 3.49 -9.21 -13.78
N ILE A 35 2.85 -8.80 -12.69
CA ILE A 35 3.49 -8.21 -11.51
C ILE A 35 3.67 -9.29 -10.45
N LYS A 36 4.89 -9.43 -9.94
CA LYS A 36 5.21 -10.30 -8.80
C LYS A 36 5.81 -9.50 -7.66
N LEU A 37 5.28 -9.71 -6.46
CA LEU A 37 5.78 -9.11 -5.22
C LEU A 37 7.03 -9.87 -4.74
N LEU A 38 8.08 -9.14 -4.39
CA LEU A 38 9.36 -9.64 -3.92
C LEU A 38 9.67 -9.15 -2.50
N ASP A 39 10.67 -9.79 -1.89
CA ASP A 39 11.31 -9.39 -0.63
C ASP A 39 10.39 -9.30 0.60
N PHE A 40 10.09 -10.48 1.16
CA PHE A 40 9.39 -10.63 2.42
C PHE A 40 10.30 -10.48 3.65
N GLY A 41 11.52 -9.94 3.51
CA GLY A 41 12.48 -9.81 4.61
C GLY A 41 11.98 -8.89 5.74
N CYS A 42 11.08 -7.95 5.43
CA CYS A 42 10.40 -7.09 6.40
C CYS A 42 9.01 -7.61 6.80
N GLY A 43 8.58 -8.75 6.26
CA GLY A 43 7.25 -9.31 6.48
C GLY A 43 7.05 -9.86 7.89
N ASP A 44 5.79 -10.03 8.28
CA ASP A 44 5.40 -10.60 9.57
C ASP A 44 4.06 -11.35 9.42
N LEU A 45 3.69 -12.15 10.41
CA LEU A 45 2.39 -12.80 10.44
C LEU A 45 1.30 -11.78 10.76
N LEU A 46 0.22 -11.83 9.97
CA LEU A 46 -0.97 -11.02 10.20
C LEU A 46 -1.54 -11.35 11.58
N LYS A 47 -1.88 -10.30 12.34
CA LYS A 47 -2.40 -10.38 13.69
C LYS A 47 -3.28 -9.18 13.99
N ASP A 48 -4.24 -9.37 14.87
CA ASP A 48 -5.19 -8.31 15.26
C ASP A 48 -4.56 -7.28 16.23
N SER A 49 -3.44 -7.65 16.86
CA SER A 49 -2.70 -6.76 17.76
C SER A 49 -1.83 -5.76 17.00
N ALA A 50 -1.67 -4.55 17.53
CA ALA A 50 -0.78 -3.55 16.96
C ALA A 50 0.68 -4.03 16.83
N TYR A 51 1.33 -3.66 15.72
CA TYR A 51 2.77 -3.86 15.52
C TYR A 51 3.56 -2.80 16.28
N LYS A 52 4.49 -3.22 17.13
CA LYS A 52 5.23 -2.32 18.05
C LYS A 52 6.48 -1.69 17.45
N TYR A 53 7.03 -2.30 16.40
CA TYR A 53 8.25 -1.85 15.73
C TYR A 53 7.97 -1.65 14.24
N PHE A 54 8.59 -0.63 13.67
CA PHE A 54 8.57 -0.40 12.24
C PHE A 54 9.50 -1.40 11.53
N ALA A 55 9.13 -1.82 10.33
CA ALA A 55 9.96 -2.61 9.42
C ALA A 55 9.52 -2.24 8.00
N GLY A 56 10.48 -2.15 7.08
CA GLY A 56 10.28 -1.65 5.72
C GLY A 56 10.99 -0.32 5.48
N THR A 57 10.64 0.32 4.37
CA THR A 57 11.28 1.55 3.89
C THR A 57 10.57 2.78 4.43
N LEU A 58 11.30 3.67 5.12
CA LEU A 58 10.72 4.83 5.82
C LEU A 58 9.90 5.74 4.90
N GLU A 59 10.30 5.95 3.66
CA GLU A 59 9.58 6.82 2.71
C GLU A 59 8.16 6.32 2.38
N TYR A 60 7.93 5.01 2.51
CA TYR A 60 6.63 4.36 2.28
C TYR A 60 5.91 4.03 3.60
N ALA A 61 6.49 4.43 4.74
CA ALA A 61 5.89 4.16 6.03
C ALA A 61 4.61 4.99 6.22
N PRO A 62 3.55 4.40 6.81
CA PRO A 62 2.32 5.14 6.99
C PRO A 62 2.46 6.23 8.06
N PRO A 63 1.71 7.34 7.95
CA PRO A 63 1.89 8.57 8.74
C PRO A 63 1.86 8.40 10.26
N GLU A 64 1.16 7.39 10.78
CA GLU A 64 1.10 7.04 12.20
C GLU A 64 2.47 6.72 12.81
N TRP A 65 3.44 6.26 12.02
CA TRP A 65 4.82 6.05 12.48
C TRP A 65 5.58 7.35 12.72
N PHE A 66 5.10 8.46 12.16
CA PHE A 66 5.76 9.76 12.20
C PHE A 66 5.05 10.78 13.09
N ARG A 67 4.16 10.39 14.00
CA ARG A 67 3.39 11.30 14.88
C ARG A 67 4.22 12.27 15.76
N GLN A 68 5.55 12.35 15.57
CA GLN A 68 6.43 13.37 16.13
C GLN A 68 7.10 14.31 15.09
N ARG A 69 6.78 14.26 13.79
CA ARG A 69 7.34 15.17 12.79
C ARG A 69 6.28 15.67 11.80
N PRO A 70 6.17 16.99 11.56
CA PRO A 70 5.28 17.50 10.53
C PRO A 70 5.85 17.14 9.15
N LEU A 71 5.16 16.26 8.42
CA LEU A 71 5.48 15.97 7.03
C LEU A 71 4.79 17.01 6.14
N SER A 72 5.58 17.89 5.52
CA SER A 72 5.11 18.81 4.49
C SER A 72 5.03 18.08 3.14
N CYS A 73 3.94 17.34 2.89
CA CYS A 73 3.74 16.78 1.55
C CYS A 73 3.10 17.83 0.61
N ARG A 74 3.93 18.52 -0.19
CA ARG A 74 3.45 19.19 -1.42
C ARG A 74 3.36 18.15 -2.52
N THR A 75 2.28 17.36 -2.54
CA THR A 75 2.00 16.44 -3.65
C THR A 75 1.42 17.20 -4.83
N GLY A 76 2.19 17.32 -5.92
CA GLY A 76 1.74 17.90 -7.18
C GLY A 76 0.82 16.94 -7.94
N TYR A 77 -0.50 17.03 -7.73
CA TYR A 77 -1.50 16.19 -8.40
C TYR A 77 -1.92 16.69 -9.81
N GLY A 78 -1.12 17.54 -10.46
CA GLY A 78 -1.55 18.32 -11.63
C GLY A 78 -2.00 17.52 -12.85
N LEU A 79 -1.64 16.23 -12.94
CA LEU A 79 -1.87 15.38 -14.12
C LEU A 79 -2.70 14.11 -13.85
N VAL A 80 -3.23 13.93 -12.63
CA VAL A 80 -4.04 12.74 -12.27
C VAL A 80 -5.54 13.05 -12.26
N SER A 81 -6.36 12.08 -12.67
CA SER A 81 -7.83 12.20 -12.66
C SER A 81 -8.36 12.43 -11.23
N GLY A 82 -9.58 12.97 -11.14
CA GLY A 82 -10.22 13.25 -9.85
C GLY A 82 -10.37 11.99 -9.00
N GLU A 83 -10.79 10.91 -9.62
CA GLU A 83 -11.00 9.59 -9.03
C GLU A 83 -9.67 8.98 -8.58
N CYS A 84 -8.61 9.09 -9.40
CA CYS A 84 -7.27 8.62 -9.03
C CYS A 84 -6.76 9.35 -7.78
N ARG A 85 -6.91 10.69 -7.78
CA ARG A 85 -6.49 11.53 -6.67
C ARG A 85 -7.27 11.23 -5.39
N GLN A 86 -8.57 10.95 -5.52
CA GLN A 86 -9.42 10.54 -4.41
C GLN A 86 -8.93 9.24 -3.80
N LEU A 87 -8.70 8.21 -4.62
CA LEU A 87 -8.20 6.92 -4.16
C LEU A 87 -6.85 7.04 -3.44
N ILE A 88 -5.90 7.78 -4.03
CA ILE A 88 -4.58 8.02 -3.42
C ILE A 88 -4.73 8.67 -2.05
N ARG A 89 -5.57 9.71 -1.92
CA ARG A 89 -5.80 10.38 -0.63
C ARG A 89 -6.41 9.46 0.40
N TRP A 90 -7.34 8.59 -0.01
CA TRP A 90 -8.00 7.64 0.88
C TRP A 90 -7.02 6.58 1.40
N CYS A 91 -6.16 6.05 0.54
CA CYS A 91 -5.07 5.15 0.95
C CYS A 91 -4.06 5.83 1.91
N LEU A 92 -3.87 7.14 1.76
CA LEU A 92 -2.94 7.94 2.58
C LEU A 92 -3.58 8.57 3.83
N SER A 93 -4.77 8.12 4.24
CA SER A 93 -5.41 8.59 5.48
C SER A 93 -4.48 8.47 6.69
N ALA A 94 -4.49 9.51 7.54
CA ALA A 94 -3.63 9.61 8.72
C ALA A 94 -3.96 8.57 9.81
N SER A 95 -5.24 8.21 9.94
CA SER A 95 -5.66 7.07 10.74
C SER A 95 -5.72 5.83 9.88
N ALA A 96 -5.19 4.72 10.39
CA ALA A 96 -5.30 3.42 9.72
C ALA A 96 -6.75 2.94 9.60
N SER A 97 -7.64 3.34 10.53
CA SER A 97 -9.08 3.02 10.49
C SER A 97 -9.82 3.66 9.32
N ASP A 98 -9.28 4.75 8.78
CA ASP A 98 -9.93 5.54 7.73
C ASP A 98 -9.40 5.17 6.34
N ARG A 99 -8.50 4.17 6.26
CA ARG A 99 -7.99 3.64 4.98
C ARG A 99 -8.96 2.61 4.41
N PRO A 100 -9.05 2.51 3.08
CA PRO A 100 -9.88 1.51 2.43
C PRO A 100 -9.32 0.10 2.66
N SER A 101 -10.21 -0.89 2.74
CA SER A 101 -9.84 -2.31 2.62
C SER A 101 -9.43 -2.66 1.19
N LEU A 102 -8.88 -3.86 0.95
CA LEU A 102 -8.59 -4.32 -0.41
C LEU A 102 -9.87 -4.42 -1.26
N ASP A 103 -11.00 -4.80 -0.66
CA ASP A 103 -12.32 -4.85 -1.32
C ASP A 103 -12.81 -3.45 -1.73
N ASP A 104 -12.61 -2.46 -0.85
CA ASP A 104 -12.96 -1.06 -1.14
C ASP A 104 -12.12 -0.49 -2.29
N ILE A 105 -10.82 -0.80 -2.33
CA ILE A 105 -9.92 -0.37 -3.40
C ILE A 105 -10.36 -0.99 -4.73
N GLU A 106 -10.61 -2.30 -4.78
CA GLU A 106 -11.05 -3.00 -6.00
C GLU A 106 -12.38 -2.48 -6.55
N SER A 107 -13.27 -2.05 -5.65
CA SER A 107 -14.58 -1.50 -6.01
C SER A 107 -14.53 -0.01 -6.38
N HIS A 108 -13.38 0.65 -6.24
CA HIS A 108 -13.26 2.09 -6.47
C HIS A 108 -13.44 2.45 -7.96
N PRO A 109 -14.21 3.51 -8.31
CA PRO A 109 -14.49 3.88 -9.71
C PRO A 109 -13.27 4.09 -10.60
N TRP A 110 -12.12 4.46 -10.03
CA TRP A 110 -10.88 4.63 -10.81
C TRP A 110 -10.36 3.33 -11.46
N LEU A 111 -10.77 2.15 -10.97
CA LEU A 111 -10.34 0.86 -11.51
C LEU A 111 -11.27 0.32 -12.61
N HIS A 112 -12.34 1.04 -12.96
CA HIS A 112 -13.36 0.67 -13.96
C HIS A 112 -13.58 1.79 -14.97
#